data_AF-A0A1Y0I1K9-F1
#
_entry.id   AF-A0A1Y0I1K9-F1
#
_cell.length_a   1.000
_cell.length_b   1.000
_cell.length_c   1.000
_cell.angle_alpha   90.00
_cell.angle_beta   90.00
_cell.angle_gamma   90.00
#
_symmetry.space_group_name_H-M   'P 1'
#
loop_
_entity.id
_entity.type
_entity.pdbx_description
1 polymer ?
#
loop_
_entity_poly.entity_id
_entity_poly.type
_entity_poly.pdbx_seq_one_letter_code
_entity_poly.pdbx_strand_id
1 'polypeptide(L)'
;MGRMTWIKPSFLWMMYRSGWGKKDDNQKRILAIDISRAGFEWALGHSLLSHKAYYYQDKEEWLRLKNSTPVRIQWDPERDLNLNPLSHRAIQIGLTNEAVQLYVNKWIQNIDEVSELAKEIHSLGVCRIGKTQTILSHIAG
;
A
#
# COMPACT_ATOMS: atom_id res chain seq x y z
N MET A 1 -7.31 -15.45 11.31
CA MET A 1 -7.15 -14.91 9.94
C MET A 1 -5.73 -15.23 9.47
N GLY A 2 -5.55 -16.11 8.47
CA GLY A 2 -4.23 -16.52 7.98
C GLY A 2 -3.74 -15.83 6.69
N ARG A 3 -4.54 -14.92 6.13
CA ARG A 3 -4.22 -14.17 4.91
C ARG A 3 -3.71 -12.78 5.26
N MET A 4 -2.61 -12.37 4.62
CA MET A 4 -2.05 -11.03 4.79
C MET A 4 -2.89 -9.98 4.06
N THR A 5 -3.13 -8.87 4.74
CA THR A 5 -3.77 -7.66 4.18
C THR A 5 -2.69 -6.64 3.88
N TRP A 6 -2.72 -6.01 2.70
CA TRP A 6 -1.69 -5.04 2.34
C TRP A 6 -2.24 -3.62 2.25
N ILE A 7 -1.61 -2.70 2.98
CA ILE A 7 -1.77 -1.26 2.84
C ILE A 7 -0.69 -0.76 1.89
N LYS A 8 -1.10 0.10 0.95
CA LYS A 8 -0.27 0.61 -0.14
C LYS A 8 -0.51 2.12 -0.25
N PRO A 9 0.28 2.94 0.48
CA PRO A 9 0.07 4.38 0.53
C PRO A 9 0.27 5.09 -0.80
N SER A 10 1.05 4.51 -1.73
CA SER A 10 1.26 5.10 -3.05
C SER A 10 0.09 4.84 -3.99
N PHE A 11 -0.52 5.91 -4.48
CA PHE A 11 -1.60 5.88 -5.46
C PHE A 11 -1.16 5.23 -6.78
N LEU A 12 -0.05 5.66 -7.38
CA LEU A 12 0.38 5.16 -8.70
C LEU A 12 0.87 3.71 -8.61
N TRP A 13 1.47 3.33 -7.49
CA TRP A 13 1.73 1.93 -7.21
C TRP A 13 0.41 1.13 -7.14
N MET A 14 -0.62 1.63 -6.46
CA MET A 14 -1.95 1.02 -6.42
C MET A 14 -2.58 0.89 -7.81
N MET A 15 -2.40 1.89 -8.68
CA MET A 15 -2.88 1.85 -10.06
C MET A 15 -2.15 0.81 -10.90
N TYR A 16 -0.82 0.69 -10.74
CA TYR A 16 -0.05 -0.40 -11.34
C TYR A 16 -0.58 -1.77 -10.92
N ARG A 17 -0.86 -1.95 -9.63
CA ARG A 17 -1.28 -3.25 -9.10
C ARG A 17 -2.70 -3.65 -9.49
N SER A 18 -3.61 -2.69 -9.56
CA SER A 18 -5.02 -2.88 -9.95
C SER A 18 -5.23 -2.79 -11.47
N GLY A 19 -4.23 -2.33 -12.23
CA GLY A 19 -4.39 -1.99 -13.64
C GLY A 19 -5.44 -0.91 -13.84
N TRP A 20 -5.41 0.15 -13.02
CA TRP A 20 -6.43 1.21 -12.99
C TRP A 20 -7.86 0.67 -12.76
N GLY A 21 -7.99 -0.37 -11.93
CA GLY A 21 -9.27 -1.05 -11.67
C GLY A 21 -9.79 -1.90 -12.83
N LYS A 22 -8.95 -2.26 -13.80
CA LYS A 22 -9.35 -3.03 -15.00
C LYS A 22 -8.76 -4.43 -15.06
N LYS A 23 -7.92 -4.82 -14.10
CA LYS A 23 -7.17 -6.09 -14.15
C LYS A 23 -8.01 -7.34 -13.88
N ASP A 24 -9.05 -7.23 -13.06
CA ASP A 24 -9.88 -8.33 -12.60
C ASP A 24 -11.27 -7.78 -12.22
N ASP A 25 -12.33 -8.51 -12.54
CA ASP A 25 -13.71 -8.15 -12.23
C ASP A 25 -13.97 -7.95 -10.74
N ASN A 26 -13.21 -8.63 -9.88
CA ASN A 26 -13.29 -8.49 -8.43
C ASN A 26 -12.39 -7.37 -7.89
N GLN A 27 -11.66 -6.64 -8.73
CA GLN A 27 -10.73 -5.56 -8.35
C GLN A 27 -11.05 -4.26 -9.12
N LYS A 28 -12.34 -3.98 -9.32
CA LYS A 28 -12.84 -2.81 -10.07
C LYS A 28 -12.96 -1.51 -9.27
N ARG A 29 -12.93 -1.60 -7.94
CA ARG A 29 -13.08 -0.44 -7.04
C ARG A 29 -11.75 -0.02 -6.44
N ILE A 30 -11.49 1.28 -6.44
CA ILE A 30 -10.33 1.89 -5.81
C ILE A 30 -10.81 2.61 -4.56
N LEU A 31 -10.25 2.23 -3.41
CA LEU A 31 -10.56 2.85 -2.13
C LEU A 31 -9.35 3.63 -1.63
N ALA A 32 -9.57 4.89 -1.29
CA ALA A 32 -8.68 5.66 -0.43
C ALA A 32 -9.12 5.42 1.02
N ILE A 33 -8.18 5.03 1.87
CA ILE A 33 -8.47 4.68 3.25
C ILE A 33 -7.57 5.50 4.15
N ASP A 34 -8.19 6.36 4.95
CA ASP A 34 -7.47 7.13 5.96
C ASP A 34 -7.33 6.31 7.21
N ILE A 35 -6.11 6.27 7.75
CA ILE A 35 -5.83 5.63 9.02
C ILE A 35 -5.26 6.64 10.00
N SER A 36 -5.54 6.41 11.29
CA SER A 36 -4.94 7.18 12.36
C SER A 36 -3.41 7.16 12.26
N ARG A 37 -2.77 8.31 12.50
CA ARG A 37 -1.31 8.43 12.56
C ARG A 37 -0.70 7.45 13.57
N ALA A 38 -1.32 7.32 14.75
CA ALA A 38 -0.88 6.40 15.78
C ALA A 38 -0.93 4.93 15.31
N GLY A 39 -1.96 4.54 14.56
CA GLY A 39 -2.05 3.21 13.96
C GLY A 39 -0.96 2.95 12.91
N PHE A 40 -0.66 3.95 12.09
CA PHE A 40 0.45 3.87 11.12
C PHE A 40 1.81 3.71 11.82
N GLU A 41 2.09 4.54 12.83
CA GLU A 41 3.34 4.45 13.62
C GLU A 41 3.46 3.13 14.38
N TRP A 42 2.35 2.65 14.95
CA TRP A 42 2.30 1.32 15.57
C TRP A 42 2.69 0.25 14.55
N ALA A 43 2.13 0.29 13.34
CA ALA A 43 2.44 -0.69 12.30
C ALA A 43 3.93 -0.69 11.94
N LEU A 44 4.57 0.49 11.84
CA LEU A 44 6.01 0.60 11.59
C LEU A 44 6.84 0.03 12.76
N GLY A 45 6.46 0.34 14.00
CA GLY A 45 7.15 -0.14 15.20
C GLY A 45 7.05 -1.66 15.41
N HIS A 46 6.01 -2.30 14.88
CA HIS A 46 5.76 -3.74 15.03
C HIS A 46 6.07 -4.51 13.74
N SER A 47 7.03 -4.02 12.94
CA SER A 47 7.31 -4.53 11.61
C SER A 47 8.64 -5.26 11.45
N LEU A 48 8.67 -6.16 10.46
CA LEU A 48 9.86 -6.85 9.99
C LEU A 48 10.06 -6.56 8.50
N LEU A 49 11.27 -6.16 8.11
CA LEU A 49 11.63 -5.96 6.71
C LEU A 49 11.73 -7.32 5.99
N SER A 50 10.98 -7.47 4.90
CA SER A 50 10.87 -8.77 4.20
C SER A 50 12.20 -9.26 3.60
N HIS A 51 13.10 -8.34 3.22
CA HIS A 51 14.40 -8.68 2.64
C HIS A 51 15.46 -9.07 3.69
N LYS A 52 15.19 -8.90 4.99
CA LYS A 52 16.15 -9.26 6.03
C LYS A 52 16.36 -10.77 6.19
N ALA A 53 15.53 -11.60 5.57
CA ALA A 53 15.64 -13.05 5.61
C ALA A 53 17.06 -13.56 5.25
N TYR A 54 17.75 -12.89 4.32
CA TYR A 54 19.09 -13.26 3.88
C TYR A 54 20.18 -13.09 4.97
N TYR A 55 19.94 -12.25 5.98
CA TYR A 55 20.90 -12.00 7.06
C TYR A 55 20.80 -13.00 8.22
N TYR A 56 19.78 -13.86 8.25
CA TYR A 56 19.64 -14.88 9.29
C TYR A 56 20.32 -16.17 8.86
N GLN A 57 21.32 -16.60 9.63
CA GLN A 57 21.98 -17.89 9.41
C GLN A 57 21.07 -19.06 9.82
N ASP A 58 20.25 -18.87 10.86
CA ASP A 58 19.26 -19.84 11.31
C ASP A 58 17.87 -19.56 10.70
N LYS A 59 17.41 -20.53 9.91
CA LYS A 59 16.09 -20.49 9.27
C LYS A 59 14.95 -20.61 10.29
N GLU A 60 15.12 -21.37 11.36
CA GLU A 60 14.09 -21.56 12.39
C GLU A 60 13.89 -20.30 13.22
N GLU A 61 14.98 -19.64 13.61
CA GLU A 61 14.94 -18.32 14.25
C GLU A 61 14.22 -17.30 13.37
N TRP A 62 14.57 -17.23 12.08
CA TRP A 62 13.89 -16.35 11.13
C TRP A 62 12.38 -16.64 11.06
N LEU A 63 11.99 -17.91 10.96
CA LEU A 63 10.58 -18.29 10.91
C LEU A 63 9.85 -17.92 12.20
N ARG A 64 10.48 -18.09 13.36
CA ARG A 64 9.91 -17.71 14.66
C ARG A 64 9.70 -16.21 14.76
N LEU A 65 10.71 -15.41 14.40
CA LEU A 65 10.63 -13.96 14.38
C LEU A 65 9.58 -13.46 13.38
N LYS A 66 9.57 -14.04 12.17
CA LYS A 66 8.56 -13.77 11.16
C LYS A 66 7.18 -14.07 11.75
N ASN A 67 6.92 -15.27 12.24
CA ASN A 67 5.59 -15.64 12.71
C ASN A 67 5.10 -14.83 13.94
N SER A 68 6.02 -14.36 14.78
CA SER A 68 5.71 -13.50 15.93
C SER A 68 5.54 -12.03 15.58
N THR A 69 6.07 -11.56 14.44
CA THR A 69 5.93 -10.16 14.03
C THR A 69 4.67 -9.98 13.17
N PRO A 70 3.72 -9.11 13.55
CA PRO A 70 2.43 -9.01 12.86
C PRO A 70 2.47 -8.14 11.59
N VAL A 71 3.53 -7.34 11.38
CA VAL A 71 3.67 -6.45 10.23
C VAL A 71 4.89 -6.78 9.35
N ARG A 72 4.74 -6.67 8.04
CA ARG A 72 5.80 -6.79 7.03
C ARG A 72 5.96 -5.51 6.26
N ILE A 73 7.21 -5.07 6.12
CA ILE A 73 7.54 -3.97 5.20
C ILE A 73 8.19 -4.54 3.94
N GLN A 74 7.72 -4.04 2.79
CA GLN A 74 8.35 -4.20 1.50
C GLN A 74 8.56 -2.84 0.85
N TRP A 75 9.61 -2.73 0.05
CA TRP A 75 9.95 -1.53 -0.70
C TRP A 75 9.98 -1.90 -2.17
N ASP A 76 8.94 -1.55 -2.91
CA ASP A 76 8.88 -1.76 -4.36
C ASP A 76 9.23 -0.47 -5.09
N PRO A 77 9.67 -0.52 -6.36
CA PRO A 77 9.87 0.71 -7.12
C PRO A 77 8.56 1.51 -7.15
N GLU A 78 8.63 2.82 -7.05
CA GLU A 78 7.49 3.71 -7.30
C GLU A 78 7.15 3.69 -8.81
N ARG A 79 6.03 4.30 -9.19
CA ARG A 79 5.50 4.34 -10.55
C ARG A 79 5.27 5.77 -11.00
N ASP A 80 5.58 6.04 -12.26
CA ASP A 80 5.09 7.25 -12.93
C ASP A 80 3.64 7.07 -13.41
N LEU A 81 3.07 8.11 -14.04
CA LEU A 81 1.72 8.06 -14.60
C LEU A 81 1.54 7.01 -15.71
N ASN A 82 2.62 6.63 -16.38
CA ASN A 82 2.64 5.57 -17.39
C ASN A 82 2.88 4.18 -16.77
N LEU A 83 2.97 4.11 -15.44
CA LEU A 83 3.28 2.90 -14.66
C LEU A 83 4.68 2.32 -14.92
N ASN A 84 5.63 3.14 -15.40
CA ASN A 84 7.04 2.76 -15.45
C ASN A 84 7.65 2.82 -14.05
N PRO A 85 8.60 1.93 -13.71
CA PRO A 85 9.28 1.98 -12.42
C PRO A 85 10.18 3.22 -12.31
N LEU A 86 10.12 3.88 -11.15
CA LEU A 86 11.02 4.99 -10.79
C LEU A 86 12.21 4.50 -9.96
N SER A 87 13.25 5.33 -9.85
CA SER A 87 14.47 5.02 -9.09
C SER A 87 14.25 5.01 -7.57
N HIS A 88 13.27 5.78 -7.07
CA HIS A 88 12.86 5.75 -5.67
C HIS A 88 11.77 4.70 -5.43
N ARG A 89 11.55 4.34 -4.16
CA ARG A 89 10.69 3.22 -3.76
C ARG A 89 9.48 3.69 -2.97
N ALA A 90 8.39 2.96 -3.16
CA ALA A 90 7.17 3.07 -2.37
C ALA A 90 7.14 2.00 -1.27
N ILE A 91 6.69 2.38 -0.09
CA ILE A 91 6.47 1.44 1.01
C ILE A 91 5.21 0.61 0.77
N GLN A 92 5.26 -0.66 1.17
CA GLN A 92 4.10 -1.53 1.31
C GLN A 92 4.10 -2.16 2.69
N ILE A 93 2.92 -2.17 3.32
CA ILE A 93 2.74 -2.60 4.69
C ILE A 93 1.80 -3.80 4.70
N GLY A 94 2.33 -4.97 4.95
CA GLY A 94 1.59 -6.23 5.07
C GLY A 94 1.19 -6.48 6.52
N LEU A 95 -0.09 -6.59 6.80
CA LEU A 95 -0.68 -6.82 8.11
C LEU A 95 -1.16 -8.26 8.26
N THR A 96 -0.88 -8.85 9.41
CA THR A 96 -1.36 -10.18 9.81
C THR A 96 -1.78 -10.18 11.28
N ASN A 97 -2.50 -11.22 11.70
CA ASN A 97 -2.86 -11.45 13.10
C ASN A 97 -3.54 -10.21 13.73
N GLU A 98 -3.06 -9.77 14.89
CA GLU A 98 -3.58 -8.63 15.63
C GLU A 98 -3.57 -7.32 14.83
N ALA A 99 -2.60 -7.11 13.95
CA ALA A 99 -2.51 -5.88 13.16
C ALA A 99 -3.71 -5.73 12.22
N VAL A 100 -4.28 -6.83 11.71
CA VAL A 100 -5.51 -6.78 10.90
C VAL A 100 -6.70 -6.34 11.75
N GLN A 101 -6.81 -6.84 12.97
CA GLN A 101 -7.89 -6.48 13.88
C GLN A 101 -7.80 -5.02 14.33
N LEU A 102 -6.59 -4.54 14.62
CA LEU A 102 -6.34 -3.14 14.95
C LEU A 102 -6.63 -2.23 13.75
N TYR A 103 -6.18 -2.60 12.55
CA TYR A 103 -6.46 -1.85 11.33
C TYR A 103 -7.96 -1.67 11.12
N VAL A 104 -8.72 -2.77 11.06
CA VAL A 104 -10.16 -2.76 10.74
C VAL A 104 -10.98 -2.07 11.83
N ASN A 105 -10.69 -2.33 13.11
CA ASN A 105 -11.58 -1.92 14.19
C ASN A 105 -11.15 -0.62 14.90
N LYS A 106 -9.91 -0.14 14.67
CA LYS A 106 -9.33 0.98 15.43
C LYS A 106 -8.65 2.03 14.57
N TRP A 107 -7.94 1.65 13.50
CA TRP A 107 -7.11 2.60 12.78
C TRP A 107 -7.86 3.33 11.68
N ILE A 108 -8.72 2.65 10.91
CA ILE A 108 -9.50 3.27 9.83
C ILE A 108 -10.35 4.41 10.40
N GLN A 109 -10.20 5.60 9.83
CA GLN A 109 -10.98 6.80 10.18
C GLN A 109 -12.00 7.13 9.09
N ASN A 110 -11.65 6.88 7.83
CA ASN A 110 -12.48 7.21 6.68
C ASN A 110 -12.18 6.25 5.52
N ILE A 111 -13.18 6.05 4.65
CA ILE A 111 -13.07 5.24 3.43
C ILE A 111 -13.78 6.00 2.32
N ASP A 112 -13.00 6.47 1.35
CA ASP A 112 -13.52 7.11 0.14
C ASP A 112 -13.36 6.18 -1.06
N GLU A 113 -14.41 6.15 -1.87
CA GLU A 113 -14.40 5.41 -3.12
C GLU A 113 -13.99 6.34 -4.27
N VAL A 114 -12.81 6.09 -4.83
CA VAL A 114 -12.13 7.01 -5.75
C VAL A 114 -11.95 6.41 -7.15
N SER A 115 -12.76 5.43 -7.55
CA SER A 115 -12.65 4.84 -8.90
C SER A 115 -12.86 5.85 -10.02
N GLU A 116 -13.81 6.78 -9.89
CA GLU A 116 -14.01 7.80 -10.94
C GLU A 116 -12.80 8.73 -11.03
N LEU A 117 -12.24 9.15 -9.89
CA LEU A 117 -11.01 9.93 -9.87
C LEU A 117 -9.84 9.18 -10.54
N ALA A 118 -9.69 7.89 -10.25
CA ALA A 118 -8.67 7.06 -10.89
C ALA A 118 -8.88 6.96 -12.41
N LYS A 119 -10.13 6.84 -12.88
CA LYS A 119 -10.45 6.84 -14.31
C LYS A 119 -10.16 8.19 -14.97
N GLU A 120 -10.49 9.29 -14.30
CA GLU A 120 -10.20 10.64 -14.77
C GLU A 120 -8.69 10.84 -14.94
N ILE A 121 -7.89 10.54 -13.91
CA ILE A 121 -6.43 10.62 -13.96
C ILE A 121 -5.87 9.76 -15.10
N HIS A 122 -6.35 8.53 -15.25
CA HIS A 122 -5.95 7.64 -16.34
C HIS A 122 -6.28 8.23 -17.72
N SER A 123 -7.44 8.86 -17.86
CA SER A 123 -7.90 9.44 -19.14
C SER A 123 -7.16 10.72 -19.53
N LEU A 124 -6.67 11.49 -18.55
CA LEU A 124 -6.02 12.78 -18.80
C LEU A 124 -4.65 12.65 -19.49
N GLY A 125 -3.99 11.49 -19.37
CA GLY A 125 -2.67 11.24 -19.93
C GLY A 125 -1.60 12.22 -19.42
N VAL A 126 -0.35 12.00 -19.84
CA VAL A 126 0.80 12.82 -19.41
C VAL A 126 0.75 14.25 -19.98
N CYS A 127 -0.06 14.53 -21.01
CA CYS A 127 -0.13 15.86 -21.64
C CYS A 127 -0.71 17.00 -20.77
N ARG A 128 -1.12 16.73 -19.52
CA ARG A 128 -1.64 17.75 -18.57
C ARG A 128 -1.01 17.64 -17.18
N ILE A 129 0.33 17.46 -17.11
CA ILE A 129 1.12 17.29 -15.87
C ILE A 129 0.70 18.26 -14.76
N GLY A 130 0.43 19.53 -15.07
CA GLY A 130 0.03 20.54 -14.08
C GLY A 130 -1.32 20.28 -13.39
N LYS A 131 -2.30 19.69 -14.08
CA LYS A 131 -3.61 19.35 -13.48
C LYS A 131 -3.54 18.04 -12.70
N THR A 132 -2.78 17.05 -13.18
CA THR A 132 -2.67 15.74 -12.53
C THR A 132 -1.94 15.81 -11.20
N GLN A 133 -0.92 16.66 -11.07
CA GLN A 133 -0.21 16.86 -9.80
C GLN A 133 -1.11 17.47 -8.71
N THR A 134 -2.00 18.39 -9.10
CA THR A 134 -2.99 19.02 -8.20
C THR A 134 -4.03 18.02 -7.70
N ILE A 135 -4.36 17.00 -8.50
CA ILE A 135 -5.31 15.95 -8.09
C ILE A 135 -4.64 14.96 -7.14
N LEU A 136 -3.39 14.57 -7.39
CA LEU A 136 -2.65 13.67 -6.51
C LEU A 136 -2.45 14.24 -5.10
N SER A 137 -2.32 15.57 -4.96
CA SER A 137 -2.23 16.20 -3.63
C SER A 137 -3.53 16.13 -2.82
N HIS A 138 -4.70 15.97 -3.46
CA HIS A 138 -5.97 15.76 -2.75
C HIS A 138 -6.17 14.33 -2.24
N ILE A 139 -5.42 13.36 -2.79
CA ILE A 139 -5.44 11.96 -2.34
C ILE A 139 -4.44 11.74 -1.20
N ALA A 140 -3.46 12.63 -1.04
CA ALA A 140 -2.39 12.53 -0.05
C ALA A 140 -2.54 13.51 1.13
N GLY A 141 -3.63 14.28 1.19
CA GLY A 141 -3.90 15.33 2.18
C GLY A 141 -4.76 14.84 3.32
#